data_AF-A6M2N6-F1
#
_entry.id   AF-A6M2N6-F1
#
_cell.length_a   1.000
_cell.length_b   1.000
_cell.length_c   1.000
_cell.angle_alpha   90.00
_cell.angle_beta   90.00
_cell.angle_gamma   90.00
#
_symmetry.space_group_name_H-M   'P 1'
#
loop_
_entity.id
_entity.type
_entity.pdbx_description
1 polymer ?
#
loop_
_entity_poly.entity_id
_entity_poly.type
_entity_poly.pdbx_seq_one_letter_code
_entity_poly.pdbx_strand_id
1 'polypeptide(L)'
;MTNSRNNSNEKSFNFFLPIAFILSIVPLIVRMAAVKLDENLIKIWGTTVKTDLFSQRKALLLIIFSVILIITCVIFFKKIFSRKDKLVNYILIACGVFTLFTFLSAIFSKYKQVSFWGMFDRAEGFIIIACYIVLFLYSLYTFKTTNNYKYIITPLLILVFINAFLGLFQYIGQDLIKTSLGASIAGASSNSGIDLLNEKGTIYGTLASYNYMGSFVSIALPILFCYTIFEDEVMYKILSFIGTLLSFWLLFGSTARSGIIGVLGALIFGIIIFYKPLIKRWKGILIGVITLIILFVGANFASKGSLFKRIPSLASDAFSIFKDTSDLDYTNYTPVKDIKYIDSTTEVVLPNDTLKITYESGNPVFKDSNGEVVPYALNGKVLSTNIETFKNITFAFGKLDKKSVISDSLLLNINNQPTFLFKLNDNKIFHLIDMSTKNYIDLQTPETFGFKGKEKLGSSRGYIWSRSLPLIKNTMILGTGPDTFVFDFPQGDLIGKYYAYDTPNIVVDKAHNLYLQIAINYGVIALVGFIAMLLIYIIDSIKLYALKNNFEDRNQALGAITCLGIIGYLFAGIFNDSVVGVAPIFWIIFGVGIAINFMNRENIRKKSNK
;
A
#
# COMPACT_ATOMS: atom_id res chain seq x y z
N MET A 1 -12.15 58.85 -30.70
CA MET A 1 -13.48 58.24 -30.93
C MET A 1 -13.47 57.63 -32.32
N THR A 2 -13.52 56.30 -32.40
CA THR A 2 -14.07 55.40 -33.44
C THR A 2 -13.44 54.02 -33.21
N ASN A 3 -14.18 53.15 -32.50
CA ASN A 3 -14.76 51.89 -33.02
C ASN A 3 -13.75 50.75 -33.15
N SER A 4 -14.00 49.52 -32.73
CA SER A 4 -15.10 48.88 -32.01
C SER A 4 -14.70 47.40 -31.93
N ARG A 5 -14.86 46.78 -30.75
CA ARG A 5 -15.19 45.35 -30.56
C ARG A 5 -14.32 44.32 -31.33
N ASN A 6 -13.27 43.84 -30.67
CA ASN A 6 -12.89 42.43 -30.72
C ASN A 6 -13.09 41.83 -29.33
N ASN A 7 -14.36 41.70 -28.93
CA ASN A 7 -14.77 40.81 -27.84
C ASN A 7 -15.22 39.49 -28.48
N SER A 8 -14.26 38.71 -28.98
CA SER A 8 -14.49 37.28 -29.15
C SER A 8 -14.42 36.66 -27.75
N ASN A 9 -15.61 36.42 -27.18
CA ASN A 9 -15.82 35.49 -26.08
C ASN A 9 -15.46 34.06 -26.54
N GLU A 10 -14.21 33.80 -26.90
CA GLU A 10 -13.70 32.43 -26.91
C GLU A 10 -13.69 31.99 -25.44
N LYS A 11 -14.71 31.22 -25.02
CA LYS A 11 -14.64 30.46 -23.77
C LYS A 11 -13.38 29.61 -23.86
N SER A 12 -12.30 30.05 -23.21
CA SER A 12 -11.05 29.33 -23.19
C SER A 12 -11.32 27.93 -22.64
N PHE A 13 -11.04 26.89 -23.42
CA PHE A 13 -11.23 25.52 -22.99
C PHE A 13 -10.49 25.27 -21.67
N ASN A 14 -11.22 24.83 -20.64
CA ASN A 14 -10.61 24.54 -19.34
C ASN A 14 -9.88 23.18 -19.42
N PHE A 15 -8.61 23.24 -19.83
CA PHE A 15 -7.74 22.07 -19.96
C PHE A 15 -7.61 21.25 -18.68
N PHE A 16 -7.97 21.78 -17.50
CA PHE A 16 -7.90 21.05 -16.24
C PHE A 16 -9.14 20.17 -15.97
N LEU A 17 -10.26 20.37 -16.68
CA LEU A 17 -11.49 19.59 -16.46
C LEU A 17 -11.30 18.06 -16.60
N PRO A 18 -10.55 17.54 -17.59
CA PRO A 18 -10.26 16.10 -17.69
C PRO A 18 -9.59 15.54 -16.43
N ILE A 19 -8.69 16.29 -15.78
CA ILE A 19 -8.04 15.88 -14.54
C ILE A 19 -9.06 15.76 -13.40
N ALA A 20 -9.97 16.72 -13.27
CA ALA A 20 -11.03 16.68 -12.26
C ALA A 20 -11.93 15.44 -12.44
N PHE A 21 -12.22 15.08 -13.69
CA PHE A 21 -13.00 13.89 -14.02
C PHE A 21 -12.25 12.60 -13.64
N ILE A 22 -10.97 12.49 -14.02
CA ILE A 22 -10.12 11.34 -13.66
C ILE A 22 -10.04 11.17 -12.14
N LEU A 23 -9.80 12.26 -11.40
CA LEU A 23 -9.77 12.26 -9.93
C LEU A 23 -11.07 11.74 -9.32
N SER A 24 -12.22 12.11 -9.90
CA SER A 24 -13.53 11.77 -9.35
C SER A 24 -13.90 10.31 -9.61
N ILE A 25 -13.57 9.79 -10.79
CA ILE A 25 -14.10 8.51 -11.25
C ILE A 25 -13.13 7.36 -11.02
N VAL A 26 -11.83 7.52 -11.32
CA VAL A 26 -10.90 6.39 -11.33
C VAL A 26 -10.82 5.69 -9.96
N PRO A 27 -10.66 6.40 -8.83
CA PRO A 27 -10.58 5.75 -7.54
C PRO A 27 -11.82 4.95 -7.12
N LEU A 28 -13.00 5.25 -7.69
CA LEU A 28 -14.29 4.64 -7.31
C LEU A 28 -14.65 3.40 -8.13
N ILE A 29 -13.91 3.08 -9.19
CA ILE A 29 -14.22 1.92 -10.03
C ILE A 29 -14.03 0.64 -9.23
N VAL A 30 -15.09 -0.18 -9.17
CA VAL A 30 -15.06 -1.53 -8.60
C VAL A 30 -15.67 -2.44 -9.65
N ARG A 31 -14.83 -3.20 -10.35
CA ARG A 31 -15.23 -4.04 -11.49
C ARG A 31 -14.33 -5.27 -11.60
N MET A 32 -14.96 -6.43 -11.69
CA MET A 32 -14.28 -7.72 -11.75
C MET A 32 -13.48 -7.85 -13.06
N ALA A 33 -12.28 -8.40 -12.93
CA ALA A 33 -11.40 -8.79 -14.02
C ALA A 33 -10.81 -10.17 -13.70
N ALA A 34 -10.91 -11.09 -14.65
CA ALA A 34 -10.15 -12.34 -14.60
C ALA A 34 -8.79 -12.10 -15.27
N VAL A 35 -7.72 -12.38 -14.53
CA VAL A 35 -6.34 -12.20 -14.97
C VAL A 35 -5.70 -13.56 -15.12
N LYS A 36 -5.25 -13.87 -16.36
CA LYS A 36 -4.43 -15.04 -16.61
C LYS A 36 -3.03 -14.79 -16.07
N LEU A 37 -2.56 -15.67 -15.19
CA LEU A 37 -1.23 -15.58 -14.60
C LEU A 37 -0.17 -16.07 -15.58
N ASP A 38 0.99 -15.41 -15.61
CA ASP A 38 2.16 -15.92 -16.33
C ASP A 38 2.84 -17.05 -15.54
N GLU A 39 3.78 -17.73 -16.19
CA GLU A 39 4.47 -18.90 -15.61
C GLU A 39 5.14 -18.62 -14.27
N ASN A 40 5.69 -17.41 -14.06
CA ASN A 40 6.36 -17.09 -12.79
C ASN A 40 5.34 -16.91 -11.66
N LEU A 41 4.18 -16.33 -11.95
CA LEU A 41 3.10 -16.19 -10.97
C LEU A 41 2.43 -17.54 -10.66
N ILE A 42 2.32 -18.42 -11.65
CA ILE A 42 1.84 -19.81 -11.44
C ILE A 42 2.78 -20.54 -10.47
N LYS A 43 4.09 -20.33 -10.57
CA LYS A 43 5.09 -20.91 -9.65
C LYS A 43 5.01 -20.39 -8.20
N ILE A 44 4.24 -19.34 -7.93
CA ILE A 44 4.01 -18.82 -6.57
C ILE A 44 2.63 -19.22 -6.06
N TRP A 45 1.58 -19.04 -6.88
CA TRP A 45 0.20 -19.25 -6.42
C TRP A 45 -0.40 -20.60 -6.79
N GLY A 46 0.22 -21.39 -7.67
CA GLY A 46 -0.27 -22.71 -8.08
C GLY A 46 -1.55 -22.68 -8.93
N THR A 47 -2.00 -21.51 -9.37
CA THR A 47 -3.24 -21.31 -10.13
C THR A 47 -2.95 -20.59 -11.44
N THR A 48 -3.74 -20.87 -12.49
CA THR A 48 -3.57 -20.24 -13.81
C THR A 48 -4.34 -18.95 -14.00
N VAL A 49 -5.37 -18.72 -13.17
CA VAL A 49 -6.24 -17.53 -13.24
C VAL A 49 -6.52 -17.02 -11.83
N LYS A 50 -6.45 -15.70 -11.65
CA LYS A 50 -6.92 -15.00 -10.45
C LYS A 50 -7.95 -13.95 -10.82
N THR A 51 -8.84 -13.64 -9.88
CA THR A 51 -9.82 -12.56 -10.01
C THR A 51 -9.34 -11.34 -9.25
N ASP A 52 -9.49 -10.16 -9.85
CA ASP A 52 -9.30 -8.86 -9.22
C ASP A 52 -10.58 -8.03 -9.36
N LEU A 53 -10.86 -7.17 -8.38
CA LEU A 53 -12.05 -6.33 -8.33
C LEU A 53 -11.73 -4.84 -8.41
N PHE A 54 -10.50 -4.44 -8.07
CA PHE A 54 -10.22 -3.04 -7.75
C PHE A 54 -9.17 -2.39 -8.64
N SER A 55 -8.22 -3.15 -9.19
CA SER A 55 -7.00 -2.58 -9.75
C SER A 55 -7.01 -2.59 -11.28
N GLN A 56 -7.33 -3.73 -11.89
CA GLN A 56 -7.22 -3.93 -13.34
C GLN A 56 -8.09 -2.98 -14.16
N ARG A 57 -9.34 -2.76 -13.73
CA ARG A 57 -10.27 -1.88 -14.45
C ARG A 57 -9.98 -0.39 -14.22
N LYS A 58 -9.41 -0.04 -13.07
CA LYS A 58 -8.86 1.31 -12.82
C LYS A 58 -7.67 1.57 -13.74
N ALA A 59 -6.73 0.63 -13.80
CA ALA A 59 -5.56 0.68 -14.65
C ALA A 59 -5.92 0.85 -16.14
N LEU A 60 -6.86 0.04 -16.64
CA LEU A 60 -7.33 0.14 -18.03
C LEU A 60 -7.89 1.53 -18.36
N LEU A 61 -8.79 2.06 -17.52
CA LEU A 61 -9.38 3.39 -17.75
C LEU A 61 -8.33 4.50 -17.62
N LEU A 62 -7.38 4.35 -16.70
CA LEU A 62 -6.29 5.28 -16.56
C LEU A 62 -5.38 5.34 -17.79
N ILE A 63 -5.11 4.19 -18.43
CA ILE A 63 -4.38 4.12 -19.71
C ILE A 63 -5.14 4.90 -20.78
N ILE A 64 -6.45 4.64 -20.94
CA ILE A 64 -7.30 5.31 -21.94
C ILE A 64 -7.26 6.83 -21.72
N PHE A 65 -7.47 7.29 -20.48
CA PHE A 65 -7.43 8.71 -20.17
C PHE A 65 -6.04 9.31 -20.43
N SER A 66 -4.97 8.61 -20.06
CA SER A 66 -3.59 9.10 -20.28
C SER A 66 -3.29 9.26 -21.77
N VAL A 67 -3.75 8.35 -22.63
CA VAL A 67 -3.63 8.49 -24.09
C VAL A 67 -4.36 9.74 -24.58
N ILE A 68 -5.59 9.99 -24.10
CA ILE A 68 -6.36 11.20 -24.44
C ILE A 68 -5.61 12.47 -23.99
N LEU A 69 -5.02 12.47 -22.79
CA LEU A 69 -4.24 13.59 -22.29
C LEU A 69 -2.97 13.83 -23.12
N ILE A 70 -2.27 12.78 -23.55
CA ILE A 70 -1.10 12.88 -24.45
C ILE A 70 -1.52 13.50 -25.79
N ILE A 71 -2.58 13.01 -26.42
CA ILE A 71 -3.10 13.55 -27.68
C ILE A 71 -3.46 15.03 -27.51
N THR A 72 -4.12 15.39 -26.40
CA THR A 72 -4.45 16.78 -26.06
C THR A 72 -3.20 17.64 -25.92
N CYS A 73 -2.15 17.14 -25.25
CA CYS A 73 -0.85 17.81 -25.14
C CYS A 73 -0.18 18.05 -26.49
N VAL A 74 -0.25 17.09 -27.42
CA VAL A 74 0.32 17.23 -28.77
C VAL A 74 -0.44 18.27 -29.57
N ILE A 75 -1.78 18.21 -29.60
CA ILE A 75 -2.62 19.16 -30.35
C ILE A 75 -2.48 20.60 -29.82
N PHE A 76 -2.44 20.77 -28.49
CA PHE A 76 -2.42 22.08 -27.83
C PHE A 76 -1.06 22.45 -27.23
N PHE A 77 0.03 21.92 -27.78
CA PHE A 77 1.38 22.01 -27.21
C PHE A 77 1.78 23.42 -26.77
N LYS A 78 1.69 24.41 -27.67
CA LYS A 78 2.07 25.81 -27.37
C LYS A 78 1.20 26.44 -26.27
N LYS A 79 -0.08 26.05 -26.17
CA LYS A 79 -1.02 26.58 -25.16
C LYS A 79 -0.76 25.96 -23.77
N ILE A 80 -0.42 24.67 -23.73
CA ILE A 80 -0.20 23.91 -22.49
C ILE A 80 1.20 24.21 -21.92
N PHE A 81 2.26 24.05 -22.73
CA PHE A 81 3.65 24.14 -22.28
C PHE A 81 4.21 25.57 -22.27
N SER A 82 3.51 26.49 -21.61
CA SER A 82 3.92 27.89 -21.52
C SER A 82 4.76 28.22 -20.27
N ARG A 83 4.80 27.33 -19.28
CA ARG A 83 5.48 27.57 -18.01
C ARG A 83 6.98 27.32 -18.12
N LYS A 84 7.79 28.33 -17.77
CA LYS A 84 9.25 28.23 -17.72
C LYS A 84 9.73 28.72 -16.36
N ASP A 85 10.39 27.86 -15.60
CA ASP A 85 11.00 28.20 -14.32
C ASP A 85 12.13 27.24 -13.98
N LYS A 86 13.18 27.76 -13.33
CA LYS A 86 14.38 26.99 -12.99
C LYS A 86 14.07 25.81 -12.06
N LEU A 87 13.22 25.99 -11.05
CA LEU A 87 12.87 24.91 -10.12
C LEU A 87 11.97 23.88 -10.80
N VAL A 88 11.02 24.32 -11.63
CA VAL A 88 10.20 23.41 -12.44
C VAL A 88 11.10 22.55 -13.33
N ASN A 89 12.11 23.13 -14.00
CA ASN A 89 13.05 22.37 -14.81
C ASN A 89 13.84 21.33 -14.00
N TYR A 90 14.30 21.67 -12.79
CA TYR A 90 14.98 20.69 -11.93
C TYR A 90 14.08 19.53 -11.53
N ILE A 91 12.80 19.79 -11.23
CA ILE A 91 11.83 18.73 -10.95
C ILE A 91 11.60 17.87 -12.20
N LEU A 92 11.53 18.47 -13.39
CA LEU A 92 11.37 17.72 -14.64
C LEU A 92 12.58 16.86 -14.97
N ILE A 93 13.79 17.32 -14.68
CA ILE A 93 15.02 16.51 -14.83
C ILE A 93 14.96 15.31 -13.87
N ALA A 94 14.63 15.54 -12.59
CA ALA A 94 14.49 14.48 -11.60
C ALA A 94 13.38 13.47 -11.97
N CYS A 95 12.26 13.97 -12.52
CA CYS A 95 11.20 13.15 -13.09
C CYS A 95 11.69 12.31 -14.27
N GLY A 96 12.47 12.90 -15.17
CA GLY A 96 13.08 12.20 -16.30
C GLY A 96 14.00 11.08 -15.84
N VAL A 97 14.83 11.31 -14.82
CA VAL A 97 15.68 10.27 -14.20
C VAL A 97 14.83 9.15 -13.62
N PHE A 98 13.82 9.48 -12.80
CA PHE A 98 12.91 8.49 -12.22
C PHE A 98 12.24 7.64 -13.32
N THR A 99 11.64 8.28 -14.33
CA THR A 99 10.94 7.58 -15.43
C THR A 99 11.90 6.73 -16.26
N LEU A 100 13.08 7.24 -16.60
CA LEU A 100 14.07 6.52 -17.40
C LEU A 100 14.54 5.25 -16.68
N PHE A 101 14.94 5.36 -15.41
CA PHE A 101 15.45 4.20 -14.68
C PHE A 101 14.34 3.19 -14.33
N THR A 102 13.11 3.65 -14.13
CA THR A 102 11.94 2.76 -14.03
C THR A 102 11.70 1.99 -15.34
N PHE A 103 11.79 2.68 -16.49
CA PHE A 103 11.65 2.06 -17.81
C PHE A 103 12.76 1.05 -18.10
N LEU A 104 14.02 1.42 -17.83
CA LEU A 104 15.16 0.52 -18.02
C LEU A 104 15.04 -0.72 -17.12
N SER A 105 14.62 -0.55 -15.86
CA SER A 105 14.35 -1.68 -14.97
C SER A 105 13.25 -2.59 -15.52
N ALA A 106 12.21 -2.04 -16.17
CA ALA A 106 11.18 -2.84 -16.82
C ALA A 106 11.70 -3.62 -18.03
N ILE A 107 12.49 -2.99 -18.92
CA ILE A 107 13.10 -3.61 -20.10
C ILE A 107 14.04 -4.76 -19.71
N PHE A 108 14.90 -4.54 -18.73
CA PHE A 108 15.93 -5.49 -18.31
C PHE A 108 15.46 -6.48 -17.24
N SER A 109 14.19 -6.39 -16.83
CA SER A 109 13.59 -7.34 -15.88
C SER A 109 13.57 -8.76 -16.44
N LYS A 110 13.81 -9.73 -15.56
CA LYS A 110 13.54 -11.16 -15.83
C LYS A 110 12.05 -11.45 -15.98
N TYR A 111 11.19 -10.60 -15.42
CA TYR A 111 9.74 -10.78 -15.31
C TYR A 111 8.98 -9.76 -16.17
N LYS A 112 9.31 -9.67 -17.46
CA LYS A 112 8.83 -8.61 -18.38
C LYS A 112 7.31 -8.40 -18.39
N GLN A 113 6.54 -9.48 -18.32
CA GLN A 113 5.08 -9.37 -18.33
C GLN A 113 4.58 -8.59 -17.11
N VAL A 114 5.06 -8.94 -15.92
CA VAL A 114 4.73 -8.24 -14.67
C VAL A 114 5.37 -6.85 -14.65
N SER A 115 6.60 -6.70 -15.12
CA SER A 115 7.31 -5.41 -15.11
C SER A 115 6.61 -4.32 -15.92
N PHE A 116 5.96 -4.67 -17.03
CA PHE A 116 5.21 -3.71 -17.86
C PHE A 116 3.76 -3.55 -17.43
N TRP A 117 3.06 -4.63 -17.09
CA TRP A 117 1.61 -4.62 -16.86
C TRP A 117 1.18 -4.65 -15.39
N GLY A 118 2.11 -5.02 -14.50
CA GLY A 118 1.89 -5.13 -13.07
C GLY A 118 1.29 -6.47 -12.64
N MET A 119 1.19 -6.63 -11.33
CA MET A 119 0.60 -7.77 -10.65
C MET A 119 -0.92 -7.79 -10.82
N PHE A 120 -1.49 -8.99 -10.74
CA PHE A 120 -2.92 -9.19 -11.01
C PHE A 120 -3.85 -8.35 -10.12
N ASP A 121 -3.46 -8.04 -8.89
CA ASP A 121 -4.26 -7.31 -7.89
C ASP A 121 -3.83 -5.84 -7.67
N ARG A 122 -2.81 -5.35 -8.39
CA ARG A 122 -2.30 -3.96 -8.27
C ARG A 122 -2.21 -3.24 -9.61
N ALA A 123 -1.86 -3.97 -10.66
CA ALA A 123 -1.61 -3.46 -12.00
C ALA A 123 -0.56 -2.33 -12.05
N GLU A 124 0.43 -2.31 -11.14
CA GLU A 124 1.41 -1.22 -11.04
C GLU A 124 2.70 -1.47 -11.82
N GLY A 125 2.55 -1.96 -13.06
CA GLY A 125 3.65 -2.07 -14.01
C GLY A 125 4.10 -0.71 -14.56
N PHE A 126 5.18 -0.70 -15.35
CA PHE A 126 5.72 0.52 -15.96
C PHE A 126 4.67 1.34 -16.72
N ILE A 127 3.74 0.69 -17.44
CA ILE A 127 2.71 1.40 -18.21
C ILE A 127 1.84 2.28 -17.30
N ILE A 128 1.49 1.79 -16.11
CA ILE A 128 0.67 2.52 -15.15
C ILE A 128 1.48 3.61 -14.45
N ILE A 129 2.75 3.35 -14.14
CA ILE A 129 3.66 4.39 -13.62
C ILE A 129 3.82 5.52 -14.65
N ALA A 130 3.96 5.21 -15.94
CA ALA A 130 4.01 6.21 -17.00
C ALA A 130 2.71 7.03 -17.08
N CYS A 131 1.54 6.41 -16.89
CA CYS A 131 0.27 7.11 -16.77
C CYS A 131 0.27 8.11 -15.60
N TYR A 132 0.84 7.74 -14.44
CA TYR A 132 0.99 8.66 -13.31
C TYR A 132 1.85 9.87 -13.65
N ILE A 133 2.95 9.66 -14.38
CA ILE A 133 3.80 10.75 -14.87
C ILE A 133 3.06 11.66 -15.85
N VAL A 134 2.25 11.10 -16.76
CA VAL A 134 1.39 11.88 -17.67
C VAL A 134 0.42 12.74 -16.87
N LEU A 135 -0.26 12.18 -15.86
CA LEU A 135 -1.17 12.94 -14.99
C LEU A 135 -0.44 14.08 -14.27
N PHE A 136 0.72 13.79 -13.68
CA PHE A 136 1.56 14.77 -13.01
C PHE A 136 1.96 15.93 -13.92
N LEU A 137 2.52 15.62 -15.11
CA LEU A 137 2.95 16.62 -16.08
C LEU A 137 1.75 17.42 -16.62
N TYR A 138 0.66 16.74 -16.95
CA TYR A 138 -0.54 17.39 -17.45
C TYR A 138 -1.14 18.34 -16.40
N SER A 139 -1.28 17.89 -15.14
CA SER A 139 -1.77 18.71 -14.03
C SER A 139 -0.85 19.91 -13.76
N LEU A 140 0.46 19.71 -13.79
CA LEU A 140 1.44 20.79 -13.70
C LEU A 140 1.12 21.85 -14.76
N TYR A 141 1.13 21.52 -16.04
CA TYR A 141 1.06 22.54 -17.09
C TYR A 141 -0.34 23.14 -17.31
N THR A 142 -1.41 22.41 -16.99
CA THR A 142 -2.80 22.86 -17.23
C THR A 142 -3.42 23.59 -16.05
N PHE A 143 -2.94 23.40 -14.81
CA PHE A 143 -3.39 24.18 -13.66
C PHE A 143 -2.79 25.59 -13.70
N LYS A 144 -3.57 26.57 -14.19
CA LYS A 144 -3.11 27.96 -14.45
C LYS A 144 -3.69 29.02 -13.52
N THR A 145 -4.69 28.69 -12.70
CA THR A 145 -5.29 29.62 -11.74
C THR A 145 -5.81 28.87 -10.52
N THR A 146 -5.61 29.47 -9.36
CA THR A 146 -6.13 29.00 -8.06
C THR A 146 -7.64 29.14 -7.94
N ASN A 147 -8.28 29.97 -8.77
CA ASN A 147 -9.75 30.01 -8.87
C ASN A 147 -10.34 28.65 -9.27
N ASN A 148 -9.55 27.84 -9.96
CA ASN A 148 -9.90 26.48 -10.38
C ASN A 148 -9.63 25.42 -9.30
N TYR A 149 -9.25 25.80 -8.07
CA TYR A 149 -8.94 24.82 -7.01
C TYR A 149 -10.15 23.95 -6.60
N LYS A 150 -11.37 24.42 -6.87
CA LYS A 150 -12.59 23.61 -6.72
C LYS A 150 -12.59 22.35 -7.59
N TYR A 151 -11.86 22.33 -8.72
CA TYR A 151 -11.65 21.13 -9.53
C TYR A 151 -10.75 20.09 -8.86
N ILE A 152 -10.16 20.39 -7.70
CA ILE A 152 -9.48 19.43 -6.81
C ILE A 152 -10.36 19.08 -5.62
N ILE A 153 -10.95 20.09 -4.97
CA ILE A 153 -11.76 19.89 -3.75
C ILE A 153 -13.04 19.10 -4.04
N THR A 154 -13.76 19.40 -5.12
CA THR A 154 -15.02 18.70 -5.43
C THR A 154 -14.78 17.20 -5.68
N PRO A 155 -13.81 16.77 -6.52
CA PRO A 155 -13.47 15.35 -6.62
C PRO A 155 -13.11 14.71 -5.28
N LEU A 156 -12.24 15.35 -4.47
CA LEU A 156 -11.87 14.81 -3.16
C LEU A 156 -13.08 14.62 -2.23
N LEU A 157 -14.00 15.58 -2.20
CA LEU A 157 -15.25 15.47 -1.43
C LEU A 157 -16.12 14.31 -1.92
N ILE A 158 -16.27 14.14 -3.23
CA ILE A 158 -17.02 13.01 -3.81
C ILE A 158 -16.40 11.68 -3.35
N LEU A 159 -15.08 11.55 -3.44
CA LEU A 159 -14.36 10.36 -3.01
C LEU A 159 -14.55 10.09 -1.52
N VAL A 160 -14.40 11.12 -0.67
CA VAL A 160 -14.61 10.99 0.78
C VAL A 160 -16.04 10.59 1.09
N PHE A 161 -17.04 11.23 0.49
CA PHE A 161 -18.45 10.98 0.78
C PHE A 161 -18.86 9.57 0.38
N ILE A 162 -18.47 9.12 -0.82
CA ILE A 162 -18.79 7.77 -1.30
C ILE A 162 -18.08 6.71 -0.46
N ASN A 163 -16.78 6.87 -0.20
CA ASN A 163 -16.05 5.90 0.61
C ASN A 163 -16.53 5.88 2.06
N ALA A 164 -16.92 7.01 2.65
CA ALA A 164 -17.47 7.06 4.00
C ALA A 164 -18.85 6.39 4.07
N PHE A 165 -19.69 6.61 3.06
CA PHE A 165 -20.97 5.91 2.92
C PHE A 165 -20.78 4.40 2.82
N LEU A 166 -19.94 3.91 1.90
CA LEU A 166 -19.64 2.48 1.78
C LEU A 166 -18.99 1.93 3.06
N GLY A 167 -18.09 2.72 3.66
CA GLY A 167 -17.39 2.38 4.89
C GLY A 167 -18.32 2.15 6.09
N LEU A 168 -19.44 2.87 6.18
CA LEU A 168 -20.45 2.63 7.21
C LEU A 168 -20.96 1.18 7.17
N PHE A 169 -21.34 0.72 5.97
CA PHE A 169 -21.86 -0.63 5.75
C PHE A 169 -20.79 -1.71 5.89
N GLN A 170 -19.57 -1.46 5.42
CA GLN A 170 -18.42 -2.34 5.63
C GLN A 170 -18.11 -2.52 7.12
N TYR A 171 -18.16 -1.44 7.90
CA TYR A 171 -17.83 -1.46 9.32
C TYR A 171 -18.83 -2.28 10.15
N ILE A 172 -20.14 -2.17 9.86
CA ILE A 172 -21.18 -2.97 10.53
C ILE A 172 -21.27 -4.42 10.02
N GLY A 173 -20.51 -4.77 8.99
CA GLY A 173 -20.47 -6.11 8.39
C GLY A 173 -21.58 -6.39 7.37
N GLN A 174 -22.23 -5.35 6.84
CA GLN A 174 -23.22 -5.43 5.77
C GLN A 174 -22.65 -4.85 4.46
N ASP A 175 -21.48 -5.33 4.07
CA ASP A 175 -20.72 -4.76 2.95
C ASP A 175 -21.54 -4.69 1.65
N LEU A 176 -21.85 -3.47 1.21
CA LEU A 176 -22.68 -3.24 0.02
C LEU A 176 -22.06 -3.82 -1.25
N ILE A 177 -20.73 -3.91 -1.34
CA ILE A 177 -20.04 -4.50 -2.49
C ILE A 177 -20.34 -6.01 -2.59
N LYS A 178 -20.59 -6.68 -1.45
CA LYS A 178 -20.93 -8.11 -1.38
C LYS A 178 -22.42 -8.40 -1.61
N THR A 179 -23.28 -7.39 -1.66
CA THR A 179 -24.72 -7.59 -1.92
C THR A 179 -24.97 -8.01 -3.37
N SER A 180 -26.17 -8.53 -3.68
CA SER A 180 -26.54 -8.88 -5.06
C SER A 180 -26.46 -7.69 -6.03
N LEU A 181 -26.86 -6.50 -5.55
CA LEU A 181 -26.72 -5.25 -6.29
C LEU A 181 -25.25 -4.85 -6.46
N GLY A 182 -24.45 -4.96 -5.41
CA GLY A 182 -23.01 -4.68 -5.46
C GLY A 182 -22.27 -5.61 -6.43
N ALA A 183 -22.57 -6.90 -6.38
CA ALA A 183 -22.01 -7.91 -7.27
C ALA A 183 -22.39 -7.65 -8.73
N SER A 184 -23.65 -7.31 -9.02
CA SER A 184 -24.08 -6.99 -10.39
C SER A 184 -23.42 -5.72 -10.94
N ILE A 185 -23.29 -4.68 -10.11
CA ILE A 185 -22.53 -3.47 -10.46
C ILE A 185 -21.06 -3.80 -10.65
N ALA A 186 -20.48 -4.68 -9.84
CA ALA A 186 -19.09 -5.09 -10.02
C ALA A 186 -18.89 -6.02 -11.24
N GLY A 187 -19.96 -6.53 -11.85
CA GLY A 187 -19.88 -7.55 -12.90
C GLY A 187 -19.46 -8.92 -12.38
N ALA A 188 -19.63 -9.16 -11.09
CA ALA A 188 -19.38 -10.44 -10.42
C ALA A 188 -20.66 -11.29 -10.44
N SER A 189 -20.54 -12.60 -10.69
CA SER A 189 -21.66 -13.51 -10.47
C SER A 189 -21.88 -13.70 -8.96
N SER A 190 -23.12 -13.83 -8.50
CA SER A 190 -23.43 -14.08 -7.08
C SER A 190 -22.77 -15.35 -6.53
N ASN A 191 -22.36 -16.27 -7.41
CA ASN A 191 -21.65 -17.52 -7.09
C ASN A 191 -20.12 -17.41 -7.22
N SER A 192 -19.56 -16.23 -7.52
CA SER A 192 -18.12 -16.07 -7.78
C SER A 192 -17.23 -16.21 -6.54
N GLY A 193 -17.79 -16.50 -5.36
CA GLY A 193 -17.02 -16.78 -4.15
C GLY A 193 -15.99 -15.68 -3.87
N ILE A 194 -16.40 -14.41 -4.01
CA ILE A 194 -15.50 -13.28 -3.75
C ILE A 194 -15.26 -13.21 -2.25
N ASP A 195 -14.26 -13.97 -1.81
CA ASP A 195 -13.67 -13.83 -0.49
C ASP A 195 -12.85 -12.54 -0.50
N LEU A 196 -13.54 -11.41 -0.37
CA LEU A 196 -12.88 -10.16 -0.02
C LEU A 196 -12.29 -10.39 1.37
N LEU A 197 -10.97 -10.62 1.38
CA LEU A 197 -10.06 -10.91 2.50
C LEU A 197 -10.11 -9.89 3.65
N ASN A 198 -11.03 -8.93 3.63
CA ASN A 198 -11.15 -7.91 4.64
C ASN A 198 -12.10 -8.38 5.74
N GLU A 199 -11.54 -8.51 6.94
CA GLU A 199 -12.25 -8.87 8.16
C GLU A 199 -13.39 -7.88 8.44
N LYS A 200 -14.46 -8.42 9.05
CA LYS A 200 -15.57 -7.62 9.59
C LYS A 200 -15.04 -6.51 10.49
N GLY A 201 -15.49 -5.27 10.27
CA GLY A 201 -15.09 -4.12 11.10
C GLY A 201 -13.85 -3.35 10.61
N THR A 202 -13.48 -3.47 9.34
CA THR A 202 -12.48 -2.61 8.69
C THR A 202 -13.04 -1.89 7.46
N ILE A 203 -12.69 -0.62 7.29
CA ILE A 203 -13.12 0.19 6.14
C ILE A 203 -12.04 0.18 5.06
N TYR A 204 -12.40 -0.28 3.86
CA TYR A 204 -11.55 -0.25 2.68
C TYR A 204 -12.19 0.50 1.50
N GLY A 205 -13.50 0.80 1.57
CA GLY A 205 -14.27 1.51 0.56
C GLY A 205 -14.12 0.88 -0.82
N THR A 206 -13.73 1.69 -1.79
CA THR A 206 -13.41 1.28 -3.17
C THR A 206 -11.92 1.06 -3.39
N LEU A 207 -11.09 1.16 -2.35
CA LEU A 207 -9.62 1.24 -2.45
C LEU A 207 -8.91 -0.09 -2.17
N ALA A 208 -9.58 -1.23 -2.31
CA ALA A 208 -9.09 -2.60 -2.14
C ALA A 208 -8.68 -3.03 -0.72
N SER A 209 -7.97 -2.19 0.02
CA SER A 209 -7.45 -2.49 1.36
C SER A 209 -7.62 -1.30 2.31
N TYR A 210 -7.77 -1.62 3.59
CA TYR A 210 -7.79 -0.63 4.65
C TYR A 210 -6.48 0.20 4.70
N ASN A 211 -5.33 -0.37 4.33
CA ASN A 211 -4.06 0.37 4.27
C ASN A 211 -4.11 1.49 3.23
N TYR A 212 -4.68 1.22 2.05
CA TYR A 212 -4.83 2.22 0.98
C TYR A 212 -5.90 3.26 1.31
N MET A 213 -6.95 2.89 2.06
CA MET A 213 -7.87 3.86 2.67
C MET A 213 -7.11 4.84 3.58
N GLY A 214 -6.21 4.32 4.43
CA GLY A 214 -5.30 5.14 5.24
C GLY A 214 -4.50 6.12 4.38
N SER A 215 -3.82 5.66 3.34
CA SER A 215 -3.03 6.51 2.43
C SER A 215 -3.86 7.58 1.72
N PHE A 216 -5.08 7.27 1.30
CA PHE A 216 -6.01 8.25 0.73
C PHE A 216 -6.40 9.33 1.75
N VAL A 217 -6.74 8.91 2.96
CA VAL A 217 -7.12 9.84 4.03
C VAL A 217 -5.96 10.73 4.44
N SER A 218 -4.72 10.24 4.41
CA SER A 218 -3.53 11.08 4.65
C SER A 218 -3.36 12.22 3.63
N ILE A 219 -3.94 12.09 2.43
CA ILE A 219 -4.05 13.20 1.47
C ILE A 219 -5.25 14.07 1.80
N ALA A 220 -6.44 13.47 1.86
CA ALA A 220 -7.70 14.18 1.86
C ALA A 220 -7.93 14.97 3.16
N LEU A 221 -7.61 14.38 4.31
CA LEU A 221 -7.89 14.98 5.61
C LEU A 221 -7.18 16.32 5.84
N PRO A 222 -5.84 16.44 5.70
CA PRO A 222 -5.18 17.72 5.88
C PRO A 222 -5.64 18.78 4.87
N ILE A 223 -5.94 18.37 3.63
CA ILE A 223 -6.46 19.27 2.60
C ILE A 223 -7.83 19.83 3.03
N LEU A 224 -8.80 18.96 3.30
CA LEU A 224 -10.17 19.36 3.63
C LEU A 224 -10.26 20.12 4.96
N PHE A 225 -9.48 19.70 5.98
CA PHE A 225 -9.44 20.38 7.26
C PHE A 225 -8.97 21.82 7.10
N CYS A 226 -7.80 22.04 6.47
CA CYS A 226 -7.29 23.40 6.30
C CYS A 226 -8.14 24.20 5.31
N TYR A 227 -8.66 23.59 4.24
CA TYR A 227 -9.56 24.27 3.31
C TYR A 227 -10.84 24.77 4.00
N THR A 228 -11.39 24.02 4.96
CA THR A 228 -12.51 24.48 5.81
C THR A 228 -12.20 25.78 6.58
N ILE A 229 -10.94 25.98 6.97
CA ILE A 229 -10.52 27.15 7.75
C ILE A 229 -10.35 28.37 6.85
N PHE A 230 -9.82 28.19 5.64
CA PHE A 230 -9.40 29.27 4.74
C PHE A 230 -10.41 29.58 3.63
N GLU A 231 -11.41 28.73 3.39
CA GLU A 231 -12.43 28.98 2.37
C GLU A 231 -13.50 29.96 2.85
N ASP A 232 -13.80 30.95 2.01
CA ASP A 232 -14.78 31.98 2.28
C ASP A 232 -16.19 31.59 1.82
N GLU A 233 -16.31 30.75 0.79
CA GLU A 233 -17.61 30.32 0.28
C GLU A 233 -18.30 29.34 1.24
N VAL A 234 -19.42 29.79 1.82
CA VAL A 234 -20.17 29.10 2.88
C VAL A 234 -20.51 27.65 2.51
N MET A 235 -20.96 27.40 1.28
CA MET A 235 -21.30 26.05 0.83
C MET A 235 -20.07 25.12 0.84
N TYR A 236 -18.96 25.54 0.23
CA TYR A 236 -17.73 24.74 0.21
C TYR A 236 -17.10 24.58 1.59
N LYS A 237 -17.26 25.58 2.46
CA LYS A 237 -16.85 25.51 3.85
C LYS A 237 -17.63 24.44 4.62
N ILE A 238 -18.96 24.41 4.49
CA ILE A 238 -19.80 23.37 5.11
C ILE A 238 -19.46 21.98 4.54
N LEU A 239 -19.38 21.84 3.21
CA LEU A 239 -19.06 20.57 2.58
C LEU A 239 -17.69 20.04 3.01
N SER A 240 -16.68 20.92 3.11
CA SER A 240 -15.34 20.55 3.55
C SER A 240 -15.27 20.24 5.04
N PHE A 241 -16.09 20.90 5.86
CA PHE A 241 -16.24 20.54 7.27
C PHE A 241 -16.82 19.13 7.41
N ILE A 242 -17.92 18.83 6.72
CA ILE A 242 -18.50 17.47 6.69
C ILE A 242 -17.48 16.46 6.15
N GLY A 243 -16.79 16.80 5.05
CA GLY A 243 -15.74 15.96 4.47
C GLY A 243 -14.57 15.71 5.43
N THR A 244 -14.22 16.68 6.27
CA THR A 244 -13.23 16.50 7.34
C THR A 244 -13.72 15.47 8.35
N LEU A 245 -14.95 15.60 8.86
CA LEU A 245 -15.53 14.65 9.81
C LEU A 245 -15.59 13.23 9.23
N LEU A 246 -16.01 13.10 7.97
CA LEU A 246 -16.06 11.81 7.27
C LEU A 246 -14.65 11.25 7.01
N SER A 247 -13.65 12.10 6.75
CA SER A 247 -12.26 11.66 6.63
C SER A 247 -11.70 11.14 7.95
N PHE A 248 -12.09 11.73 9.08
CA PHE A 248 -11.77 11.19 10.41
C PHE A 248 -12.43 9.83 10.65
N TRP A 249 -13.69 9.66 10.26
CA TRP A 249 -14.36 8.36 10.27
C TRP A 249 -13.60 7.32 9.44
N LEU A 250 -13.18 7.67 8.22
CA LEU A 250 -12.39 6.78 7.35
C LEU A 250 -11.01 6.46 7.96
N LEU A 251 -10.33 7.43 8.58
CA LEU A 251 -9.03 7.23 9.23
C LEU A 251 -9.13 6.15 10.31
N PHE A 252 -10.04 6.35 11.27
CA PHE A 252 -10.14 5.48 12.42
C PHE A 252 -10.87 4.17 12.12
N GLY A 253 -11.86 4.18 11.22
CA GLY A 253 -12.57 2.99 10.78
C GLY A 253 -11.76 2.08 9.85
N SER A 254 -10.79 2.63 9.10
CA SER A 254 -9.82 1.80 8.35
C SER A 254 -8.76 1.19 9.26
N THR A 255 -8.45 1.83 10.39
CA THR A 255 -7.49 1.33 11.39
C THR A 255 -6.06 1.13 10.86
N ALA A 256 -5.76 1.78 9.73
CA ALA A 256 -4.49 1.69 9.04
C ALA A 256 -3.41 2.53 9.74
N ARG A 257 -2.28 1.88 10.07
CA ARG A 257 -1.12 2.54 10.66
C ARG A 257 -0.56 3.61 9.72
N SER A 258 -0.52 3.31 8.41
CA SER A 258 -0.10 4.24 7.37
C SER A 258 -0.89 5.55 7.38
N GLY A 259 -2.21 5.46 7.54
CA GLY A 259 -3.09 6.62 7.62
C GLY A 259 -2.73 7.55 8.77
N ILE A 260 -2.53 6.98 9.95
CA ILE A 260 -2.19 7.73 11.18
C ILE A 260 -0.84 8.41 11.04
N ILE A 261 0.20 7.67 10.61
CA ILE A 261 1.55 8.22 10.40
C ILE A 261 1.53 9.34 9.36
N GLY A 262 0.78 9.17 8.26
CA GLY A 262 0.62 10.20 7.25
C GLY A 262 -0.02 11.48 7.79
N VAL A 263 -1.12 11.35 8.54
CA VAL A 263 -1.80 12.51 9.14
C VAL A 263 -0.93 13.18 10.20
N LEU A 264 -0.17 12.43 11.01
CA LEU A 264 0.78 12.98 11.98
C LEU A 264 1.91 13.75 11.29
N GLY A 265 2.47 13.20 10.20
CA GLY A 265 3.47 13.90 9.39
C GLY A 265 2.93 15.22 8.83
N ALA A 266 1.73 15.20 8.25
CA ALA A 266 1.06 16.42 7.77
C ALA A 266 0.77 17.41 8.91
N LEU A 267 0.41 16.93 10.11
CA LEU A 267 0.15 17.79 11.27
C LEU A 267 1.42 18.51 11.74
N ILE A 268 2.56 17.82 11.85
CA ILE A 268 3.84 18.42 12.25
C ILE A 268 4.22 19.55 11.30
N PHE A 269 4.17 19.29 9.99
CA PHE A 269 4.44 20.32 8.98
C PHE A 269 3.37 21.41 8.96
N GLY A 270 2.10 21.07 9.22
CA GLY A 270 1.00 22.01 9.33
C GLY A 270 1.21 23.00 10.48
N ILE A 271 1.68 22.54 11.63
CA ILE A 271 2.05 23.40 12.76
C ILE A 271 3.17 24.37 12.35
N ILE A 272 4.23 23.87 11.70
CA ILE A 272 5.35 24.72 11.24
C ILE A 272 4.89 25.78 10.24
N ILE A 273 4.07 25.38 9.25
CA ILE A 273 3.61 26.27 8.19
C ILE A 273 2.62 27.30 8.73
N PHE A 274 1.68 26.88 9.57
CA PHE A 274 0.56 27.71 10.02
C PHE A 274 0.69 28.24 11.45
N TYR A 275 1.85 28.14 12.13
CA TYR A 275 1.95 28.48 13.57
C TYR A 275 1.38 29.87 13.92
N LYS A 276 1.65 30.92 13.12
CA LYS A 276 1.13 32.27 13.35
C LYS A 276 -0.39 32.36 13.13
N PRO A 277 -0.94 31.90 11.98
CA PRO A 277 -2.39 31.80 11.80
C PRO A 277 -3.10 30.96 12.87
N LEU A 278 -2.49 29.84 13.31
CA LEU A 278 -3.03 28.95 14.33
C LEU A 278 -3.22 29.71 15.65
N ILE A 279 -2.24 30.52 16.08
CA ILE A 279 -2.34 31.35 17.28
C ILE A 279 -3.47 32.38 17.15
N LYS A 280 -3.68 32.98 15.97
CA LYS A 280 -4.77 33.96 15.76
C LYS A 280 -6.16 33.31 15.76
N ARG A 281 -6.28 32.08 15.27
CA ARG A 281 -7.57 31.36 15.08
C ARG A 281 -7.80 30.22 16.08
N TRP A 282 -7.05 30.19 17.18
CA TRP A 282 -7.01 29.07 18.13
C TRP A 282 -8.37 28.64 18.66
N LYS A 283 -9.31 29.58 18.89
CA LYS A 283 -10.66 29.26 19.37
C LYS A 283 -11.45 28.39 18.40
N GLY A 284 -11.42 28.71 17.10
CA GLY A 284 -12.11 27.93 16.07
C GLY A 284 -11.49 26.54 15.89
N ILE A 285 -10.15 26.46 15.99
CA ILE A 285 -9.42 25.20 15.95
C ILE A 285 -9.77 24.34 17.17
N LEU A 286 -9.81 24.94 18.36
CA LEU A 286 -10.17 24.26 19.60
C LEU A 286 -11.59 23.68 19.53
N ILE A 287 -12.56 24.45 19.03
CA ILE A 287 -13.93 23.96 18.81
C ILE A 287 -13.90 22.75 17.87
N GLY A 288 -13.21 22.85 16.73
CA GLY A 288 -13.07 21.74 15.79
C GLY A 288 -12.45 20.49 16.42
N VAL A 289 -11.37 20.65 17.19
CA VAL A 289 -10.70 19.55 17.90
C VAL A 289 -11.61 18.92 18.95
N ILE A 290 -12.33 19.73 19.74
CA ILE A 290 -13.31 19.23 20.72
C ILE A 290 -14.43 18.45 20.02
N THR A 291 -14.97 18.97 18.92
CA THR A 291 -15.99 18.26 18.12
C THR A 291 -15.46 16.90 17.64
N LEU A 292 -14.22 16.84 17.16
CA LEU A 292 -13.60 15.59 16.71
C LEU A 292 -13.40 14.60 17.87
N ILE A 293 -12.99 15.08 19.05
CA ILE A 293 -12.86 14.24 20.24
C ILE A 293 -14.22 13.68 20.66
N ILE A 294 -15.26 14.52 20.73
CA ILE A 294 -16.62 14.10 21.08
C ILE A 294 -17.13 13.04 20.09
N LEU A 295 -16.94 13.28 18.78
CA LEU A 295 -17.34 12.32 17.74
C LEU A 295 -16.55 11.01 17.85
N PHE A 296 -15.25 11.07 18.12
CA PHE A 296 -14.42 9.88 18.29
C PHE A 296 -14.82 9.05 19.52
N VAL A 297 -15.06 9.72 20.65
CA VAL A 297 -15.58 9.09 21.88
C VAL A 297 -16.95 8.47 21.61
N GLY A 298 -17.87 9.21 20.99
CA GLY A 298 -19.20 8.72 20.61
C GLY A 298 -19.14 7.51 19.68
N ALA A 299 -18.28 7.54 18.65
CA ALA A 299 -18.04 6.42 17.75
C ALA A 299 -17.44 5.21 18.48
N ASN A 300 -16.57 5.43 19.47
CA ASN A 300 -16.03 4.35 20.30
C ASN A 300 -17.11 3.67 21.15
N PHE A 301 -18.04 4.46 21.74
CA PHE A 301 -19.20 3.89 22.43
C PHE A 301 -20.10 3.10 21.49
N ALA A 302 -20.44 3.66 20.32
CA ALA A 302 -21.26 2.98 19.32
C ALA A 302 -20.62 1.68 18.80
N SER A 303 -19.30 1.62 18.75
CA SER A 303 -18.53 0.45 18.30
C SER A 303 -18.15 -0.52 19.42
N LYS A 304 -18.74 -0.40 20.62
CA LYS A 304 -18.47 -1.26 21.77
C LYS A 304 -16.98 -1.32 22.14
N GLY A 305 -16.28 -0.20 22.02
CA GLY A 305 -14.89 -0.04 22.43
C GLY A 305 -13.83 -0.53 21.44
N SER A 306 -14.20 -0.94 20.21
CA SER A 306 -13.25 -1.50 19.24
C SER A 306 -12.18 -0.50 18.79
N LEU A 307 -12.50 0.80 18.77
CA LEU A 307 -11.57 1.86 18.38
C LEU A 307 -10.48 2.07 19.45
N PHE A 308 -10.86 2.15 20.73
CA PHE A 308 -9.91 2.38 21.82
C PHE A 308 -9.00 1.17 22.08
N LYS A 309 -9.45 -0.06 21.85
CA LYS A 309 -8.63 -1.27 21.96
C LYS A 309 -7.37 -1.25 21.07
N ARG A 310 -7.35 -0.42 20.03
CA ARG A 310 -6.24 -0.31 19.08
C ARG A 310 -5.20 0.76 19.46
N ILE A 311 -5.53 1.68 20.36
CA ILE A 311 -4.59 2.73 20.81
C ILE A 311 -3.37 2.11 21.53
N PRO A 312 -3.52 1.14 22.45
CA PRO A 312 -2.38 0.52 23.11
C PRO A 312 -1.40 -0.16 22.15
N SER A 313 -1.90 -0.82 21.09
CA SER A 313 -1.02 -1.49 20.12
C SER A 313 -0.21 -0.51 19.27
N LEU A 314 -0.80 0.64 18.90
CA LEU A 314 -0.09 1.73 18.24
C LEU A 314 1.00 2.33 19.14
N ALA A 315 0.70 2.51 20.43
CA ALA A 315 1.68 3.00 21.40
C ALA A 315 2.81 1.98 21.62
N SER A 316 2.49 0.70 21.78
CA SER A 316 3.50 -0.35 21.96
C SER A 316 4.40 -0.49 20.74
N ASP A 317 3.87 -0.33 19.52
CA ASP A 317 4.65 -0.32 18.29
C ASP A 317 5.64 0.86 18.28
N ALA A 318 5.22 2.05 18.72
CA ALA A 318 6.10 3.21 18.80
C ALA A 318 7.24 3.02 19.82
N PHE A 319 6.94 2.45 20.99
CA PHE A 319 7.95 2.20 22.03
C PHE A 319 8.86 1.01 21.71
N SER A 320 8.37 -0.01 21.00
CA SER A 320 9.17 -1.20 20.67
C SER A 320 10.35 -0.90 19.73
N ILE A 321 10.26 0.16 18.92
CA ILE A 321 11.38 0.67 18.11
C ILE A 321 12.61 0.96 18.97
N PHE A 322 12.42 1.42 20.20
CA PHE A 322 13.50 1.85 21.11
C PHE A 322 14.00 0.74 22.05
N LYS A 323 13.36 -0.44 22.06
CA LYS A 323 13.84 -1.56 22.88
C LYS A 323 15.13 -2.14 22.29
N ASP A 324 16.08 -2.51 23.13
CA ASP A 324 17.22 -3.32 22.69
C ASP A 324 16.79 -4.78 22.56
N THR A 325 17.01 -5.33 21.38
CA THR A 325 16.63 -6.70 20.99
C THR A 325 17.75 -7.35 20.17
N SER A 326 18.97 -6.81 20.25
CA SER A 326 20.13 -7.23 19.46
C SER A 326 20.51 -8.71 19.70
N ASP A 327 20.30 -9.23 20.91
CA ASP A 327 20.59 -10.62 21.27
C ASP A 327 19.41 -11.59 21.08
N LEU A 328 18.23 -11.08 20.68
CA LEU A 328 17.04 -11.93 20.55
C LEU A 328 17.13 -12.80 19.29
N ASP A 329 17.05 -14.11 19.48
CA ASP A 329 16.86 -15.09 18.40
C ASP A 329 15.37 -15.47 18.32
N TYR A 330 14.71 -15.00 17.26
CA TYR A 330 13.27 -15.18 17.07
C TYR A 330 12.88 -16.64 16.86
N THR A 331 13.81 -17.49 16.43
CA THR A 331 13.54 -18.92 16.18
C THR A 331 13.20 -19.68 17.47
N ASN A 332 13.65 -19.18 18.63
CA ASN A 332 13.27 -19.72 19.94
C ASN A 332 11.80 -19.49 20.30
N TYR A 333 11.12 -18.59 19.57
CA TYR A 333 9.72 -18.22 19.81
C TYR A 333 8.78 -18.78 18.75
N THR A 334 9.27 -19.63 17.85
CA THR A 334 8.46 -20.37 16.89
C THR A 334 8.33 -21.84 17.31
N PRO A 335 7.19 -22.49 17.05
CA PRO A 335 7.03 -23.92 17.34
C PRO A 335 8.03 -24.84 16.63
N VAL A 336 8.56 -24.41 15.48
CA VAL A 336 9.61 -25.08 14.72
C VAL A 336 10.75 -24.10 14.51
N LYS A 337 11.98 -24.54 14.81
CA LYS A 337 13.22 -23.78 14.63
C LYS A 337 13.85 -24.03 13.27
N ASP A 338 13.81 -25.28 12.80
CA ASP A 338 14.52 -25.71 11.60
C ASP A 338 13.91 -27.03 11.08
N ILE A 339 14.17 -27.33 9.80
CA ILE A 339 13.85 -28.60 9.16
C ILE A 339 15.08 -29.05 8.38
N LYS A 340 15.63 -30.21 8.76
CA LYS A 340 16.86 -30.76 8.17
C LYS A 340 16.62 -32.14 7.57
N TYR A 341 17.47 -32.52 6.64
CA TYR A 341 17.51 -33.85 6.07
C TYR A 341 18.90 -34.45 6.32
N ILE A 342 18.96 -35.47 7.18
CA ILE A 342 20.21 -36.16 7.54
C ILE A 342 20.02 -37.62 7.18
N ASP A 343 20.88 -38.14 6.31
CA ASP A 343 20.80 -39.50 5.77
C ASP A 343 19.41 -39.81 5.17
N SER A 344 18.66 -40.73 5.80
CA SER A 344 17.28 -41.10 5.41
C SER A 344 16.23 -40.57 6.40
N THR A 345 16.56 -39.53 7.18
CA THR A 345 15.72 -38.97 8.24
C THR A 345 15.41 -37.49 7.96
N THR A 346 14.14 -37.15 8.08
CA THR A 346 13.68 -35.76 8.14
C THR A 346 13.63 -35.33 9.60
N GLU A 347 14.41 -34.34 9.99
CA GLU A 347 14.44 -33.81 11.35
C GLU A 347 13.67 -32.48 11.42
N VAL A 348 12.62 -32.45 12.23
CA VAL A 348 11.90 -31.23 12.59
C VAL A 348 12.42 -30.75 13.95
N VAL A 349 13.21 -29.69 13.95
CA VAL A 349 13.85 -29.16 15.15
C VAL A 349 12.85 -28.24 15.88
N LEU A 350 12.53 -28.57 17.13
CA LEU A 350 11.62 -27.83 17.99
C LEU A 350 12.41 -27.03 19.04
N PRO A 351 11.77 -26.12 19.81
CA PRO A 351 12.47 -25.36 20.85
C PRO A 351 13.20 -26.21 21.89
N ASN A 352 12.61 -27.34 22.30
CA ASN A 352 13.05 -28.17 23.41
C ASN A 352 13.43 -29.61 23.01
N ASP A 353 13.20 -30.01 21.77
CA ASP A 353 13.45 -31.39 21.30
C ASP A 353 13.57 -31.42 19.77
N THR A 354 13.84 -32.59 19.18
CA THR A 354 13.84 -32.80 17.72
C THR A 354 12.99 -34.01 17.38
N LEU A 355 12.03 -33.82 16.48
CA LEU A 355 11.21 -34.91 15.97
C LEU A 355 11.83 -35.45 14.68
N LYS A 356 12.35 -36.67 14.75
CA LYS A 356 12.96 -37.40 13.64
C LYS A 356 11.90 -38.26 12.95
N ILE A 357 11.79 -38.13 11.63
CA ILE A 357 10.79 -38.83 10.81
C ILE A 357 11.52 -39.72 9.81
N THR A 358 11.28 -41.02 9.88
CA THR A 358 11.75 -42.02 8.91
C THR A 358 10.57 -42.69 8.20
N TYR A 359 10.83 -43.32 7.06
CA TYR A 359 9.83 -44.11 6.34
C TYR A 359 10.19 -45.60 6.38
N GLU A 360 9.45 -46.37 7.17
CA GLU A 360 9.74 -47.78 7.46
C GLU A 360 8.48 -48.61 7.21
N SER A 361 8.61 -49.74 6.49
CA SER A 361 7.51 -50.70 6.25
C SER A 361 6.21 -50.05 5.73
N GLY A 362 6.34 -49.02 4.88
CA GLY A 362 5.21 -48.33 4.26
C GLY A 362 4.59 -47.19 5.07
N ASN A 363 5.09 -46.91 6.28
CA ASN A 363 4.53 -45.91 7.20
C ASN A 363 5.61 -44.94 7.71
N PRO A 364 5.21 -43.70 8.10
CA PRO A 364 6.10 -42.81 8.83
C PRO A 364 6.34 -43.35 10.25
N VAL A 365 7.59 -43.35 10.69
CA VAL A 365 8.01 -43.64 12.06
C VAL A 365 8.58 -42.37 12.68
N PHE A 366 8.18 -42.09 13.91
CA PHE A 366 8.55 -40.87 14.63
C PHE A 366 9.45 -41.22 15.82
N LYS A 367 10.58 -40.52 15.94
CA LYS A 367 11.52 -40.67 17.05
C LYS A 367 11.88 -39.30 17.64
N ASP A 368 12.24 -39.27 18.91
CA ASP A 368 12.73 -38.06 19.57
C ASP A 368 14.23 -37.80 19.29
N SER A 369 14.81 -36.80 19.96
CA SER A 369 16.24 -36.49 19.84
C SER A 369 17.16 -37.62 20.30
N ASN A 370 16.75 -38.41 21.31
CA ASN A 370 17.48 -39.56 21.85
C ASN A 370 17.34 -40.82 20.97
N GLY A 371 16.44 -40.79 19.99
CA GLY A 371 16.15 -41.92 19.10
C GLY A 371 15.07 -42.86 19.64
N GLU A 372 14.41 -42.51 20.75
CA GLU A 372 13.27 -43.27 21.28
C GLU A 372 12.03 -43.05 20.41
N VAL A 373 11.24 -44.10 20.20
CA VAL A 373 10.04 -44.04 19.36
C VAL A 373 8.95 -43.24 20.05
N VAL A 374 8.43 -42.22 19.37
CA VAL A 374 7.29 -41.42 19.81
C VAL A 374 6.01 -42.07 19.29
N PRO A 375 5.14 -42.64 20.15
CA PRO A 375 3.96 -43.35 19.71
C PRO A 375 2.91 -42.36 19.18
N TYR A 376 2.73 -42.37 17.86
CA TYR A 376 1.65 -41.67 17.18
C TYR A 376 0.53 -42.66 16.83
N ALA A 377 -0.65 -42.47 17.44
CA ALA A 377 -1.83 -43.28 17.19
C ALA A 377 -2.71 -42.63 16.11
N LEU A 378 -3.23 -43.44 15.19
CA LEU A 378 -4.14 -43.00 14.15
C LEU A 378 -5.56 -42.82 14.71
N ASN A 379 -6.04 -41.58 14.72
CA ASN A 379 -7.41 -41.23 15.05
C ASN A 379 -8.09 -40.68 13.78
N GLY A 380 -8.88 -41.54 13.11
CA GLY A 380 -9.46 -41.21 11.81
C GLY A 380 -8.39 -41.12 10.71
N LYS A 381 -8.11 -39.91 10.22
CA LYS A 381 -7.06 -39.64 9.20
C LYS A 381 -5.83 -38.91 9.76
N VAL A 382 -5.79 -38.70 11.07
CA VAL A 382 -4.76 -37.89 11.73
C VAL A 382 -4.03 -38.75 12.75
N LEU A 383 -2.70 -38.73 12.68
CA LEU A 383 -1.79 -39.29 13.65
C LEU A 383 -1.60 -38.28 14.79
N SER A 384 -1.85 -38.71 16.02
CA SER A 384 -1.73 -37.89 17.24
C SER A 384 -1.00 -38.65 18.35
N THR A 385 -0.34 -37.92 19.25
CA THR A 385 0.38 -38.50 20.39
C THR A 385 -0.02 -37.83 21.70
N ASN A 386 0.10 -38.57 22.80
CA ASN A 386 -0.12 -38.06 24.16
C ASN A 386 1.20 -37.68 24.85
N ILE A 387 2.35 -37.82 24.17
CA ILE A 387 3.63 -37.37 24.70
C ILE A 387 3.61 -35.85 24.84
N GLU A 388 3.80 -35.36 26.05
CA GLU A 388 3.62 -33.94 26.43
C GLU A 388 4.42 -32.98 25.53
N THR A 389 5.65 -33.35 25.16
CA THR A 389 6.53 -32.56 24.28
C THR A 389 5.98 -32.40 22.86
N PHE A 390 5.21 -33.38 22.36
CA PHE A 390 4.76 -33.45 20.96
C PHE A 390 3.23 -33.39 20.82
N LYS A 391 2.48 -33.24 21.91
CA LYS A 391 1.00 -33.32 21.94
C LYS A 391 0.30 -32.35 21.00
N ASN A 392 0.94 -31.23 20.68
CA ASN A 392 0.42 -30.21 19.79
C ASN A 392 0.81 -30.40 18.32
N ILE A 393 1.65 -31.40 18.02
CA ILE A 393 2.09 -31.77 16.69
C ILE A 393 1.31 -33.00 16.25
N THR A 394 0.52 -32.86 15.19
CA THR A 394 -0.23 -33.98 14.60
C THR A 394 0.08 -34.09 13.12
N PHE A 395 -0.15 -35.26 12.55
CA PHE A 395 0.14 -35.50 11.13
C PHE A 395 -1.06 -36.05 10.39
N ALA A 396 -1.38 -35.51 9.21
CA ALA A 396 -2.24 -36.21 8.26
C ALA A 396 -1.35 -36.91 7.23
N PHE A 397 -1.40 -38.25 7.22
CA PHE A 397 -0.64 -39.08 6.28
C PHE A 397 -1.57 -39.61 5.19
N GLY A 398 -1.20 -39.40 3.92
CA GLY A 398 -2.06 -39.79 2.81
C GLY A 398 -1.44 -39.58 1.44
N LYS A 399 -2.26 -39.78 0.42
CA LYS A 399 -1.89 -39.59 -0.98
C LYS A 399 -2.00 -38.11 -1.36
N LEU A 400 -0.95 -37.54 -1.95
CA LEU A 400 -0.99 -36.18 -2.45
C LEU A 400 -1.80 -36.08 -3.75
N ASP A 401 -1.62 -37.05 -4.65
CA ASP A 401 -2.39 -37.21 -5.89
C ASP A 401 -3.27 -38.46 -5.79
N LYS A 402 -4.47 -38.41 -6.36
CA LYS A 402 -5.36 -39.57 -6.50
C LYS A 402 -4.71 -40.73 -7.25
N LYS A 403 -3.72 -40.45 -8.12
CA LYS A 403 -2.97 -41.44 -8.88
C LYS A 403 -1.85 -42.11 -8.09
N SER A 404 -1.43 -41.56 -6.95
CA SER A 404 -0.38 -42.16 -6.14
C SER A 404 -0.83 -43.55 -5.67
N VAL A 405 0.01 -44.57 -5.87
CA VAL A 405 -0.31 -45.95 -5.47
C VAL A 405 -0.16 -46.10 -3.95
N ILE A 406 0.83 -45.41 -3.38
CA ILE A 406 1.15 -45.35 -1.94
C ILE A 406 0.75 -44.00 -1.34
N SER A 407 0.57 -43.97 -0.02
CA SER A 407 0.55 -42.70 0.73
C SER A 407 1.95 -42.10 0.72
N ASP A 408 2.07 -40.93 0.08
CA ASP A 408 3.33 -40.28 -0.27
C ASP A 408 3.42 -38.85 0.29
N SER A 409 2.51 -38.44 1.15
CA SER A 409 2.52 -37.11 1.76
C SER A 409 2.21 -37.13 3.24
N LEU A 410 2.87 -36.23 3.95
CA LEU A 410 2.74 -36.04 5.38
C LEU A 410 2.52 -34.55 5.66
N LEU A 411 1.32 -34.19 6.09
CA LEU A 411 0.98 -32.84 6.50
C LEU A 411 1.18 -32.70 8.01
N LEU A 412 2.18 -31.94 8.41
CA LEU A 412 2.44 -31.57 9.80
C LEU A 412 1.52 -30.40 10.19
N ASN A 413 0.68 -30.65 11.20
CA ASN A 413 -0.15 -29.64 11.83
C ASN A 413 0.40 -29.29 13.21
N ILE A 414 0.41 -28.00 13.53
CA ILE A 414 0.78 -27.50 14.86
C ILE A 414 -0.44 -26.79 15.43
N ASN A 415 -0.86 -27.16 16.64
CA ASN A 415 -2.08 -26.65 17.26
C ASN A 415 -3.32 -26.79 16.34
N ASN A 416 -3.43 -27.93 15.64
CA ASN A 416 -4.46 -28.25 14.65
C ASN A 416 -4.49 -27.32 13.41
N GLN A 417 -3.42 -26.57 13.13
CA GLN A 417 -3.29 -25.76 11.92
C GLN A 417 -2.30 -26.38 10.93
N PRO A 418 -2.68 -26.54 9.65
CA PRO A 418 -1.76 -26.98 8.59
C PRO A 418 -0.53 -26.07 8.51
N THR A 419 0.66 -26.63 8.78
CA THR A 419 1.88 -25.83 8.93
C THR A 419 2.92 -26.19 7.88
N PHE A 420 3.36 -27.45 7.79
CA PHE A 420 4.36 -27.89 6.82
C PHE A 420 3.87 -29.12 6.07
N LEU A 421 4.08 -29.17 4.76
CA LEU A 421 3.70 -30.30 3.92
C LEU A 421 4.94 -30.98 3.38
N PHE A 422 5.05 -32.28 3.61
CA PHE A 422 6.14 -33.09 3.11
C PHE A 422 5.64 -34.09 2.07
N LYS A 423 6.49 -34.38 1.09
CA LYS A 423 6.30 -35.44 0.09
C LYS A 423 7.44 -36.44 0.19
N LEU A 424 7.10 -37.72 0.17
CA LEU A 424 8.07 -38.81 0.10
C LEU A 424 8.75 -38.78 -1.27
N ASN A 425 10.07 -38.59 -1.30
CA ASN A 425 10.87 -38.61 -2.51
C ASN A 425 11.31 -40.04 -2.88
N ASP A 426 12.01 -40.17 -4.01
CA ASP A 426 12.49 -41.48 -4.51
C ASP A 426 13.48 -42.16 -3.56
N ASN A 427 14.17 -41.38 -2.71
CA ASN A 427 15.08 -41.86 -1.68
C ASN A 427 14.36 -42.24 -0.37
N LYS A 428 13.02 -42.27 -0.35
CA LYS A 428 12.18 -42.56 0.82
C LYS A 428 12.34 -41.56 1.97
N ILE A 429 12.64 -40.31 1.66
CA ILE A 429 12.74 -39.21 2.63
C ILE A 429 11.53 -38.30 2.47
N PHE A 430 10.94 -37.86 3.56
CA PHE A 430 9.88 -36.85 3.56
C PHE A 430 10.48 -35.46 3.35
N HIS A 431 10.51 -34.99 2.11
CA HIS A 431 11.04 -33.68 1.76
C HIS A 431 9.94 -32.63 1.74
N LEU A 432 10.25 -31.42 2.19
CA LEU A 432 9.31 -30.31 2.22
C LEU A 432 8.87 -29.93 0.79
N ILE A 433 7.59 -29.64 0.66
CA ILE A 433 6.98 -29.10 -0.56
C ILE A 433 6.15 -27.87 -0.23
N ASP A 434 6.07 -26.94 -1.18
CA ASP A 434 5.25 -25.75 -1.06
C ASP A 434 3.75 -26.12 -1.02
N MET A 435 3.00 -25.56 -0.08
CA MET A 435 1.59 -25.92 0.11
C MET A 435 0.70 -25.54 -1.08
N SER A 436 1.05 -24.50 -1.83
CA SER A 436 0.25 -24.01 -2.96
C SER A 436 0.61 -24.73 -4.26
N THR A 437 1.90 -24.85 -4.57
CA THR A 437 2.41 -25.35 -5.85
C THR A 437 2.78 -26.82 -5.84
N LYS A 438 2.95 -27.42 -4.65
CA LYS A 438 3.40 -28.81 -4.46
C LYS A 438 4.81 -29.10 -4.99
N ASN A 439 5.58 -28.07 -5.32
CA ASN A 439 6.97 -28.20 -5.71
C ASN A 439 7.86 -28.43 -4.48
N TYR A 440 8.94 -29.20 -4.63
CA TYR A 440 9.96 -29.33 -3.59
C TYR A 440 10.60 -27.98 -3.29
N ILE A 441 10.77 -27.71 -1.99
CA ILE A 441 11.39 -26.50 -1.48
C ILE A 441 12.32 -26.85 -0.32
N ASP A 442 13.33 -26.01 -0.13
CA ASP A 442 14.21 -26.05 1.03
C ASP A 442 13.95 -24.85 1.93
N LEU A 443 14.19 -25.04 3.23
CA LEU A 443 14.16 -23.95 4.17
C LEU A 443 15.32 -22.99 3.87
N GLN A 444 15.02 -21.70 3.77
CA GLN A 444 16.01 -20.67 3.51
C GLN A 444 16.24 -19.83 4.76
N THR A 445 17.50 -19.49 5.02
CA THR A 445 17.89 -18.52 6.05
C THR A 445 18.42 -17.28 5.32
N PRO A 446 17.55 -16.31 4.96
CA PRO A 446 17.97 -15.18 4.15
C PRO A 446 18.90 -14.25 4.93
N GLU A 447 19.68 -13.45 4.19
CA GLU A 447 20.35 -12.30 4.79
C GLU A 447 19.30 -11.35 5.38
N THR A 448 19.59 -10.80 6.57
CA THR A 448 18.72 -9.82 7.25
C THR A 448 19.52 -8.60 7.66
N PHE A 449 18.89 -7.43 7.65
CA PHE A 449 19.49 -6.19 8.12
C PHE A 449 18.48 -5.33 8.88
N GLY A 450 18.82 -4.94 10.11
CA GLY A 450 17.92 -4.20 11.00
C GLY A 450 16.74 -5.03 11.51
N PHE A 451 15.96 -4.46 12.43
CA PHE A 451 14.73 -5.05 13.01
C PHE A 451 14.87 -6.44 13.67
N LYS A 452 16.08 -6.89 14.01
CA LYS A 452 16.29 -8.13 14.78
C LYS A 452 15.50 -8.07 16.10
N GLY A 453 14.63 -9.04 16.33
CA GLY A 453 13.70 -9.09 17.48
C GLY A 453 12.55 -8.07 17.43
N LYS A 454 12.38 -7.35 16.32
CA LYS A 454 11.31 -6.38 16.04
C LYS A 454 10.55 -6.75 14.77
N GLU A 455 10.57 -8.01 14.36
CA GLU A 455 10.00 -8.48 13.11
C GLU A 455 8.47 -8.29 13.07
N LYS A 456 7.79 -8.42 14.21
CA LYS A 456 6.33 -8.17 14.34
C LYS A 456 5.93 -6.69 14.24
N LEU A 457 6.88 -5.76 14.23
CA LEU A 457 6.63 -4.32 14.28
C LEU A 457 5.78 -3.84 13.10
N GLY A 458 4.79 -2.98 13.41
CA GLY A 458 3.96 -2.32 12.41
C GLY A 458 3.14 -3.31 11.59
N SER A 459 2.59 -4.34 12.23
CA SER A 459 1.93 -5.48 11.56
C SER A 459 2.89 -6.22 10.62
N SER A 460 4.00 -6.69 11.19
CA SER A 460 5.00 -7.55 10.52
C SER A 460 5.80 -6.87 9.41
N ARG A 461 5.78 -5.53 9.36
CA ARG A 461 6.60 -4.75 8.42
C ARG A 461 8.09 -4.80 8.78
N GLY A 462 8.44 -4.93 10.07
CA GLY A 462 9.83 -5.15 10.49
C GLY A 462 10.44 -6.41 9.87
N TYR A 463 9.68 -7.50 9.80
CA TYR A 463 10.05 -8.72 9.10
C TYR A 463 10.33 -8.45 7.62
N ILE A 464 9.35 -7.88 6.91
CA ILE A 464 9.47 -7.60 5.47
C ILE A 464 10.70 -6.71 5.20
N TRP A 465 10.85 -5.61 5.95
CA TRP A 465 11.92 -4.65 5.74
C TRP A 465 13.30 -5.24 6.02
N SER A 466 13.45 -6.04 7.08
CA SER A 466 14.74 -6.66 7.39
C SER A 466 15.25 -7.61 6.31
N ARG A 467 14.35 -8.30 5.58
CA ARG A 467 14.70 -9.18 4.45
C ARG A 467 14.79 -8.42 3.13
N SER A 468 14.14 -7.26 3.02
CA SER A 468 14.13 -6.43 1.81
C SER A 468 15.35 -5.52 1.71
N LEU A 469 15.86 -4.99 2.84
CA LEU A 469 17.01 -4.09 2.85
C LEU A 469 18.27 -4.71 2.20
N PRO A 470 18.62 -5.98 2.47
CA PRO A 470 19.74 -6.65 1.78
C PRO A 470 19.56 -6.74 0.25
N LEU A 471 18.33 -6.83 -0.26
CA LEU A 471 18.05 -6.92 -1.70
C LEU A 471 18.52 -5.67 -2.47
N ILE A 472 18.60 -4.51 -1.81
CA ILE A 472 19.03 -3.24 -2.41
C ILE A 472 20.45 -3.32 -2.97
N LYS A 473 21.32 -4.17 -2.38
CA LYS A 473 22.70 -4.36 -2.86
C LYS A 473 22.74 -4.77 -4.33
N ASN A 474 21.72 -5.49 -4.80
CA ASN A 474 21.61 -5.97 -6.17
C ASN A 474 20.90 -4.98 -7.11
N THR A 475 20.35 -3.88 -6.58
CA THR A 475 19.49 -2.94 -7.33
C THR A 475 19.98 -1.50 -7.26
N MET A 476 21.27 -1.29 -7.03
CA MET A 476 21.87 0.06 -6.91
C MET A 476 21.68 0.92 -8.17
N ILE A 477 21.73 0.33 -9.37
CA ILE A 477 21.54 1.04 -10.64
C ILE A 477 20.14 0.79 -11.19
N LEU A 478 19.87 -0.44 -11.61
CA LEU A 478 18.57 -0.89 -12.11
C LEU A 478 17.91 -1.80 -11.09
N GLY A 479 16.61 -1.68 -10.93
CA GLY A 479 15.81 -2.57 -10.13
C GLY A 479 15.37 -3.81 -10.89
N THR A 480 14.59 -4.65 -10.22
CA THR A 480 14.14 -5.94 -10.77
C THR A 480 12.94 -5.83 -11.72
N GLY A 481 12.44 -4.61 -11.94
CA GLY A 481 11.26 -4.31 -12.75
C GLY A 481 10.08 -3.86 -11.88
N PRO A 482 9.17 -3.00 -12.39
CA PRO A 482 8.01 -2.60 -11.60
C PRO A 482 7.11 -3.76 -11.17
N ASP A 483 6.65 -3.75 -9.91
CA ASP A 483 5.73 -4.74 -9.34
C ASP A 483 6.27 -6.18 -9.27
N THR A 484 7.60 -6.39 -9.41
CA THR A 484 8.23 -7.72 -9.40
C THR A 484 8.76 -8.16 -8.03
N PHE A 485 8.52 -7.37 -6.97
CA PHE A 485 9.08 -7.61 -5.62
C PHE A 485 8.88 -9.05 -5.11
N VAL A 486 7.70 -9.64 -5.38
CA VAL A 486 7.34 -10.99 -4.93
C VAL A 486 8.33 -12.07 -5.37
N PHE A 487 9.00 -11.87 -6.51
CA PHE A 487 9.91 -12.86 -7.08
C PHE A 487 11.30 -12.85 -6.46
N ASP A 488 11.76 -11.69 -5.98
CA ASP A 488 13.09 -11.54 -5.38
C ASP A 488 13.06 -11.64 -3.86
N PHE A 489 11.88 -11.45 -3.25
CA PHE A 489 11.72 -11.64 -1.81
C PHE A 489 11.95 -13.12 -1.43
N PRO A 490 12.68 -13.43 -0.34
CA PRO A 490 13.00 -14.81 0.05
C PRO A 490 11.78 -15.55 0.60
N GLN A 491 10.94 -16.07 -0.30
CA GLN A 491 9.72 -16.82 0.08
C GLN A 491 10.02 -18.09 0.88
N GLY A 492 11.25 -18.62 0.81
CA GLY A 492 11.70 -19.79 1.56
C GLY A 492 12.04 -19.54 3.03
N ASP A 493 11.99 -18.29 3.53
CA ASP A 493 12.15 -17.97 4.97
C ASP A 493 10.89 -18.37 5.76
N LEU A 494 10.59 -19.67 5.80
CA LEU A 494 9.37 -20.19 6.40
C LEU A 494 9.35 -19.95 7.91
N ILE A 495 10.49 -20.06 8.59
CA ILE A 495 10.58 -19.81 10.05
C ILE A 495 10.37 -18.33 10.35
N GLY A 496 11.00 -17.43 9.60
CA GLY A 496 10.80 -15.99 9.76
C GLY A 496 9.35 -15.58 9.48
N LYS A 497 8.73 -16.14 8.44
CA LYS A 497 7.29 -15.94 8.19
C LYS A 497 6.44 -16.49 9.33
N TYR A 498 6.75 -17.67 9.85
CA TYR A 498 6.00 -18.25 10.96
C TYR A 498 6.11 -17.38 12.21
N TYR A 499 7.30 -16.86 12.54
CA TYR A 499 7.46 -15.91 13.62
C TYR A 499 6.63 -14.64 13.37
N ALA A 500 6.69 -14.06 12.18
CA ALA A 500 6.10 -12.77 11.90
C ALA A 500 4.57 -12.79 11.73
N TYR A 501 4.01 -13.88 11.18
CA TYR A 501 2.60 -13.97 10.78
C TYR A 501 1.82 -15.10 11.47
N ASP A 502 2.48 -15.85 12.35
CA ASP A 502 1.94 -17.07 12.96
C ASP A 502 1.52 -18.13 11.92
N THR A 503 2.08 -18.04 10.69
CA THR A 503 2.00 -19.07 9.63
C THR A 503 3.22 -18.98 8.69
N PRO A 504 3.81 -20.12 8.27
CA PRO A 504 4.91 -20.12 7.29
C PRO A 504 4.43 -19.95 5.84
N ASN A 505 3.13 -20.07 5.59
CA ASN A 505 2.56 -20.26 4.24
C ASN A 505 2.01 -18.98 3.61
N ILE A 506 2.30 -17.82 4.21
CA ILE A 506 1.97 -16.53 3.60
C ILE A 506 2.95 -16.22 2.46
N VAL A 507 2.44 -15.66 1.37
CA VAL A 507 3.25 -15.09 0.29
C VAL A 507 3.44 -13.62 0.60
N VAL A 508 4.69 -13.17 0.69
CA VAL A 508 5.01 -11.75 0.85
C VAL A 508 5.21 -11.16 -0.54
N ASP A 509 4.24 -10.38 -1.00
CA ASP A 509 4.17 -9.95 -2.40
C ASP A 509 4.54 -8.47 -2.62
N LYS A 510 4.84 -7.74 -1.55
CA LYS A 510 5.22 -6.31 -1.57
C LYS A 510 6.01 -5.91 -0.33
N ALA A 511 6.72 -4.79 -0.44
CA ALA A 511 7.55 -4.25 0.64
C ALA A 511 6.74 -3.54 1.75
N HIS A 512 5.49 -3.14 1.46
CA HIS A 512 4.68 -2.26 2.33
C HIS A 512 5.41 -0.97 2.74
N ASN A 513 6.25 -0.46 1.85
CA ASN A 513 7.01 0.77 1.97
C ASN A 513 7.34 1.26 0.56
N LEU A 514 6.79 2.42 0.18
CA LEU A 514 6.94 3.03 -1.14
C LEU A 514 8.41 3.20 -1.53
N TYR A 515 9.25 3.66 -0.62
CA TYR A 515 10.65 3.97 -0.89
C TYR A 515 11.48 2.71 -1.10
N LEU A 516 11.28 1.71 -0.25
CA LEU A 516 11.94 0.41 -0.34
C LEU A 516 11.52 -0.33 -1.61
N GLN A 517 10.24 -0.24 -1.96
CA GLN A 517 9.72 -0.81 -3.19
C GLN A 517 10.33 -0.14 -4.43
N ILE A 518 10.43 1.19 -4.47
CA ILE A 518 11.11 1.91 -5.55
C ILE A 518 12.58 1.48 -5.63
N ALA A 519 13.31 1.40 -4.51
CA ALA A 519 14.72 1.00 -4.49
C ALA A 519 14.96 -0.40 -5.07
N ILE A 520 14.08 -1.35 -4.77
CA ILE A 520 14.22 -2.75 -5.21
C ILE A 520 13.71 -2.93 -6.64
N ASN A 521 12.51 -2.43 -6.96
CA ASN A 521 11.88 -2.67 -8.25
C ASN A 521 12.37 -1.73 -9.35
N TYR A 522 12.66 -0.46 -9.04
CA TYR A 522 13.04 0.54 -10.05
C TYR A 522 14.52 0.93 -9.96
N GLY A 523 15.18 0.59 -8.86
CA GLY A 523 16.60 0.86 -8.59
C GLY A 523 16.83 2.10 -7.73
N VAL A 524 17.97 2.16 -7.06
CA VAL A 524 18.31 3.29 -6.17
C VAL A 524 18.43 4.62 -6.93
N ILE A 525 18.87 4.61 -8.19
CA ILE A 525 18.91 5.83 -9.01
C ILE A 525 17.49 6.38 -9.27
N ALA A 526 16.51 5.50 -9.53
CA ALA A 526 15.12 5.91 -9.64
C ALA A 526 14.61 6.49 -8.31
N LEU A 527 14.93 5.86 -7.18
CA LEU A 527 14.57 6.38 -5.85
C LEU A 527 15.15 7.78 -5.62
N VAL A 528 16.41 8.02 -5.97
CA VAL A 528 17.04 9.34 -5.85
C VAL A 528 16.32 10.37 -6.73
N GLY A 529 15.95 10.01 -7.97
CA GLY A 529 15.13 10.86 -8.84
C GLY A 529 13.78 11.22 -8.20
N PHE A 530 13.08 10.23 -7.65
CA PHE A 530 11.82 10.44 -6.94
C PHE A 530 11.99 11.36 -5.73
N ILE A 531 12.93 11.07 -4.83
CA ILE A 531 13.21 11.89 -3.63
C ILE A 531 13.62 13.31 -4.02
N ALA A 532 14.43 13.50 -5.06
CA ALA A 532 14.83 14.82 -5.52
C ALA A 532 13.61 15.68 -5.95
N MET A 533 12.65 15.12 -6.68
CA MET A 533 11.41 15.83 -7.02
C MET A 533 10.69 16.33 -5.76
N LEU A 534 10.57 15.45 -4.75
CA LEU A 534 9.85 15.74 -3.50
C LEU A 534 10.57 16.80 -2.68
N LEU A 535 11.89 16.65 -2.48
CA LEU A 535 12.69 17.60 -1.69
C LEU A 535 12.71 18.99 -2.32
N ILE A 536 12.88 19.09 -3.65
CA ILE A 536 12.84 20.38 -4.35
C ILE A 536 11.49 21.07 -4.10
N TYR A 537 10.38 20.34 -4.25
CA TYR A 537 9.05 20.88 -4.01
C TYR A 537 8.80 21.26 -2.54
N ILE A 538 9.13 20.39 -1.59
CA ILE A 538 8.89 20.64 -0.16
C ILE A 538 9.72 21.83 0.33
N ILE A 539 11.00 21.92 -0.05
CA ILE A 539 11.87 23.05 0.30
C ILE A 539 11.32 24.36 -0.27
N ASP A 540 10.86 24.35 -1.51
CA ASP A 540 10.23 25.50 -2.17
C ASP A 540 8.92 25.91 -1.46
N SER A 541 8.07 24.95 -1.11
CA SER A 541 6.85 25.19 -0.32
C SER A 541 7.15 25.77 1.06
N ILE A 542 8.16 25.26 1.77
CA ILE A 542 8.59 25.80 3.08
C ILE A 542 9.04 27.26 2.91
N LYS A 543 9.88 27.56 1.90
CA LYS A 543 10.35 28.93 1.65
C LYS A 543 9.20 29.90 1.34
N LEU A 544 8.19 29.43 0.61
CA LEU A 544 7.03 30.23 0.23
C LEU A 544 6.07 30.47 1.40
N TYR A 545 5.79 29.44 2.20
CA TYR A 545 4.64 29.44 3.11
C TYR A 545 5.00 29.43 4.60
N ALA A 546 6.15 28.89 4.98
CA ALA A 546 6.47 28.74 6.39
C ALA A 546 6.73 30.09 7.07
N LEU A 547 6.28 30.17 8.32
CA LEU A 547 6.49 31.30 9.23
C LEU A 547 5.93 32.66 8.78
N LYS A 548 5.06 32.69 7.75
CA LYS A 548 4.44 33.92 7.25
C LYS A 548 3.35 34.44 8.18
N ASN A 549 3.27 35.77 8.32
CA ASN A 549 2.39 36.43 9.31
C ASN A 549 0.91 36.33 8.94
N ASN A 550 0.58 36.51 7.66
CA ASN A 550 -0.80 36.53 7.16
C ASN A 550 -0.89 35.70 5.86
N PHE A 551 -1.82 34.74 5.83
CA PHE A 551 -2.27 34.05 4.61
C PHE A 551 -3.48 34.79 4.01
N GLU A 552 -3.40 36.11 3.89
CA GLU A 552 -4.45 36.90 3.25
C GLU A 552 -4.51 36.65 1.74
N ASP A 553 -3.38 36.24 1.13
CA ASP A 553 -3.37 35.76 -0.24
C ASP A 553 -3.88 34.30 -0.27
N ARG A 554 -5.12 34.12 -0.72
CA ARG A 554 -5.76 32.81 -0.95
C ARG A 554 -4.83 31.85 -1.69
N ASN A 555 -3.99 32.33 -2.60
CA ASN A 555 -3.06 31.50 -3.37
C ASN A 555 -1.98 30.85 -2.51
N GLN A 556 -1.52 31.53 -1.46
CA GLN A 556 -0.53 31.00 -0.53
C GLN A 556 -1.17 29.96 0.39
N ALA A 557 -2.41 30.19 0.83
CA ALA A 557 -3.15 29.22 1.64
C ALA A 557 -3.36 27.92 0.86
N LEU A 558 -3.87 28.01 -0.38
CA LEU A 558 -4.08 26.84 -1.23
C LEU A 558 -2.79 26.07 -1.54
N GLY A 559 -1.67 26.77 -1.73
CA GLY A 559 -0.36 26.14 -1.90
C GLY A 559 0.10 25.36 -0.67
N ALA A 560 -0.02 25.97 0.51
CA ALA A 560 0.28 25.33 1.78
C ALA A 560 -0.60 24.10 2.05
N ILE A 561 -1.91 24.21 1.82
CA ILE A 561 -2.89 23.13 1.99
C ILE A 561 -2.54 21.94 1.07
N THR A 562 -2.23 22.23 -0.20
CA THR A 562 -1.80 21.21 -1.18
C THR A 562 -0.52 20.49 -0.73
N CYS A 563 0.45 21.24 -0.21
CA CYS A 563 1.69 20.70 0.32
C CYS A 563 1.45 19.72 1.48
N LEU A 564 0.52 20.03 2.39
CA LEU A 564 0.20 19.13 3.51
C LEU A 564 -0.39 17.79 3.06
N GLY A 565 -1.25 17.77 2.04
CA GLY A 565 -1.76 16.52 1.49
C GLY A 565 -0.68 15.67 0.84
N ILE A 566 0.28 16.29 0.15
CA ILE A 566 1.45 15.62 -0.44
C ILE A 566 2.32 15.02 0.67
N ILE A 567 2.66 15.81 1.70
CA ILE A 567 3.44 15.34 2.86
C ILE A 567 2.72 14.17 3.55
N GLY A 568 1.41 14.26 3.73
CA GLY A 568 0.64 13.19 4.34
C GLY A 568 0.75 11.86 3.59
N TYR A 569 0.66 11.88 2.25
CA TYR A 569 0.87 10.67 1.45
C TYR A 569 2.30 10.11 1.58
N LEU A 570 3.31 10.98 1.56
CA LEU A 570 4.72 10.56 1.64
C LEU A 570 5.05 9.89 2.97
N PHE A 571 4.51 10.40 4.08
CA PHE A 571 4.67 9.77 5.39
C PHE A 571 3.84 8.48 5.48
N ALA A 572 2.63 8.43 4.91
CA ALA A 572 1.88 7.18 4.79
C ALA A 572 2.64 6.12 3.99
N GLY A 573 3.39 6.54 2.95
CA GLY A 573 4.25 5.71 2.12
C GLY A 573 5.44 5.06 2.84
N ILE A 574 5.76 5.47 4.07
CA ILE A 574 6.75 4.74 4.90
C ILE A 574 6.18 3.37 5.31
N PHE A 575 4.86 3.29 5.53
CA PHE A 575 4.16 2.08 5.99
C PHE A 575 3.21 1.51 4.93
N ASN A 576 3.26 2.01 3.70
CA ASN A 576 2.44 1.51 2.62
C ASN A 576 3.11 1.68 1.26
N ASP A 577 2.70 0.85 0.33
CA ASP A 577 3.05 0.87 -1.08
C ASP A 577 2.05 1.71 -1.89
N SER A 578 2.37 1.89 -3.18
CA SER A 578 1.50 2.55 -4.15
C SER A 578 0.37 1.61 -4.58
N VAL A 579 -0.73 2.19 -5.05
CA VAL A 579 -1.80 1.44 -5.74
C VAL A 579 -2.56 2.36 -6.68
N VAL A 580 -3.05 1.82 -7.80
CA VAL A 580 -3.83 2.56 -8.81
C VAL A 580 -5.10 3.23 -8.29
N GLY A 581 -5.62 2.79 -7.15
CA GLY A 581 -6.74 3.44 -6.47
C GLY A 581 -6.40 4.80 -5.83
N VAL A 582 -5.14 5.05 -5.47
CA VAL A 582 -4.73 6.23 -4.68
C VAL A 582 -3.61 7.04 -5.36
N ALA A 583 -2.65 6.37 -5.98
CA ALA A 583 -1.49 7.02 -6.59
C ALA A 583 -1.85 8.11 -7.63
N PRO A 584 -2.85 7.93 -8.52
CA PRO A 584 -3.29 9.01 -9.42
C PRO A 584 -3.62 10.31 -8.70
N ILE A 585 -4.25 10.22 -7.51
CA ILE A 585 -4.61 11.39 -6.69
C ILE A 585 -3.35 12.12 -6.24
N PHE A 586 -2.37 11.38 -5.71
CA PHE A 586 -1.09 11.93 -5.28
C PHE A 586 -0.37 12.65 -6.44
N TRP A 587 -0.20 11.98 -7.59
CA TRP A 587 0.55 12.55 -8.72
C TRP A 587 -0.12 13.79 -9.31
N ILE A 588 -1.45 13.84 -9.36
CA ILE A 588 -2.22 15.01 -9.77
C ILE A 588 -2.03 16.18 -8.79
N ILE A 589 -2.21 15.92 -7.50
CA ILE A 589 -2.04 16.94 -6.45
C ILE A 589 -0.60 17.44 -6.41
N PHE A 590 0.38 16.57 -6.66
CA PHE A 590 1.79 16.95 -6.75
C PHE A 590 2.07 17.91 -7.90
N GLY A 591 1.53 17.61 -9.11
CA GLY A 591 1.62 18.52 -10.26
C GLY A 591 0.95 19.88 -9.99
N VAL A 592 -0.24 19.87 -9.37
CA VAL A 592 -0.95 21.09 -8.95
C VAL A 592 -0.15 21.88 -7.91
N GLY A 593 0.47 21.21 -6.94
CA GLY A 593 1.29 21.84 -5.91
C GLY A 593 2.44 22.64 -6.51
N ILE A 594 3.19 22.04 -7.43
CA ILE A 594 4.29 22.74 -8.13
C ILE A 594 3.76 23.91 -8.98
N ALA A 595 2.60 23.73 -9.62
CA ALA A 595 1.95 24.80 -10.38
C ALA A 595 1.59 26.01 -9.50
N ILE A 596 1.05 25.75 -8.30
CA ILE A 596 0.70 26.79 -7.34
C ILE A 596 1.96 27.48 -6.79
N ASN A 597 3.01 26.73 -6.48
CA ASN A 597 4.27 27.32 -6.04
C ASN A 597 4.87 28.25 -7.10
N PHE A 598 4.85 27.84 -8.37
CA PHE A 598 5.28 28.67 -9.50
C PHE A 598 4.50 29.99 -9.55
N MET A 599 3.16 29.93 -9.50
CA MET A 599 2.31 31.13 -9.53
C MET A 599 2.59 32.06 -8.36
N ASN A 600 2.78 31.51 -7.16
CA ASN A 600 3.12 32.29 -5.97
C ASN A 600 4.49 32.97 -6.10
N ARG A 601 5.51 32.28 -6.63
CA ARG A 601 6.81 32.90 -6.92
C ARG A 601 6.71 34.04 -7.92
N GLU A 602 5.96 33.87 -9.01
CA GLU A 602 5.76 34.93 -9.99
C GLU A 602 5.06 36.15 -9.38
N ASN A 603 4.02 35.92 -8.55
CA ASN A 603 3.31 37.00 -7.87
C ASN A 603 4.24 37.76 -6.90
N ILE A 604 5.12 37.07 -6.17
CA ILE A 604 6.10 37.70 -5.28
C ILE A 604 7.11 38.52 -6.10
N ARG A 605 7.66 37.97 -7.19
CA ARG A 605 8.60 38.69 -8.08
C ARG A 605 7.97 39.94 -8.70
N LYS A 606 6.71 39.86 -9.11
CA LYS A 606 5.97 41.02 -9.66
C LYS A 606 5.72 42.10 -8.60
N LYS A 607 5.55 41.71 -7.33
CA LYS A 607 5.39 42.65 -6.20
C LYS A 607 6.71 43.27 -5.75
N SER A 608 7.85 42.58 -5.89
CA SER A 608 9.17 43.13 -5.55
C SER A 608 9.75 44.06 -6.60
N ASN A 609 9.27 43.96 -7.85
CA ASN A 609 9.70 44.80 -8.97
C ASN A 609 8.78 46.01 -9.21
N LYS A 610 7.74 46.16 -8.39
CA LYS A 610 6.89 47.35 -8.28
C LYS A 610 7.24 48.06 -7.00
#